data_AF-A0A527GJ66-F1
#
_entry.id   AF-A0A527GJ66-F1
#
_cell.length_a   1.000
_cell.length_b   1.000
_cell.length_c   1.000
_cell.angle_alpha   90.00
_cell.angle_beta   90.00
_cell.angle_gamma   90.00
#
_symmetry.space_group_name_H-M   'P 1'
#
loop_
_entity.id
_entity.type
_entity.pdbx_description
1 polymer ?
#
loop_
_entity_poly.entity_id
_entity_poly.type
_entity_poly.pdbx_seq_one_letter_code
_entity_poly.pdbx_strand_id
1 'polypeptide(L)' 'PRTRRLFVLLPLLIFLGLAGLFLSQLLSGRDVSEVPSALIGLPAPQTSLPPLEGSNLPGLYSKTFAGKVTLVNVFASWCA' A
#
# COMPACT_ATOMS: atom_id res chain seq x y z
N PRO A 1 -23.06 45.54 2.39
CA PRO A 1 -23.48 45.11 1.03
C PRO A 1 -22.37 44.53 0.12
N ARG A 2 -21.10 44.97 0.23
CA ARG A 2 -19.98 44.50 -0.63
C ARG A 2 -19.31 43.22 -0.13
N THR A 3 -19.14 43.06 1.19
CA THR A 3 -18.53 41.88 1.84
C THR A 3 -19.32 40.60 1.65
N ARG A 4 -20.66 40.67 1.66
CA ARG A 4 -21.55 39.52 1.43
C ARG A 4 -21.37 38.90 0.03
N ARG A 5 -20.88 39.67 -0.95
CA ARG A 5 -20.60 39.17 -2.32
C ARG A 5 -19.30 38.38 -2.41
N LEU A 6 -18.30 38.67 -1.57
CA LEU A 6 -17.06 37.88 -1.52
C LEU A 6 -17.31 36.47 -0.97
N PHE A 7 -18.21 36.33 0.01
CA PHE A 7 -18.57 35.01 0.58
C PHE A 7 -19.22 34.06 -0.43
N VAL A 8 -19.87 34.58 -1.48
CA VAL A 8 -20.44 33.76 -2.57
C VAL A 8 -19.34 33.08 -3.39
N LEU A 9 -18.13 33.65 -3.43
CA LEU A 9 -16.98 33.06 -4.13
C LEU A 9 -16.19 32.07 -3.28
N LEU A 10 -16.50 31.95 -1.98
CA LEU A 10 -15.80 31.06 -1.06
C LEU A 10 -15.80 29.59 -1.54
N PRO A 11 -16.94 29.00 -1.98
CA PRO A 11 -16.95 27.62 -2.47
C PRO A 11 -16.05 27.42 -3.69
N LEU A 12 -16.01 28.41 -4.59
CA LEU A 12 -15.16 28.37 -5.79
C LEU A 12 -13.68 28.42 -5.42
N LEU A 13 -13.28 29.27 -4.47
CA LEU A 13 -11.90 29.34 -3.99
C LEU A 13 -11.45 28.02 -3.35
N ILE A 14 -12.31 27.40 -2.54
CA ILE A 14 -12.03 26.09 -1.93
C ILE A 14 -11.86 25.03 -3.03
N PHE A 15 -12.75 25.00 -4.01
CA PHE A 15 -12.66 24.08 -5.13
C PHE A 15 -11.37 24.26 -5.92
N LEU A 16 -10.99 25.49 -6.26
CA LEU A 16 -9.74 25.77 -6.97
C LEU A 16 -8.50 25.37 -6.15
N GLY A 17 -8.53 25.57 -4.83
CA GLY A 17 -7.48 25.11 -3.93
C GLY A 17 -7.31 23.59 -3.96
N LEU A 18 -8.42 22.85 -3.84
CA LEU A 18 -8.40 21.38 -3.91
C LEU A 18 -7.99 20.88 -5.30
N ALA A 19 -8.52 21.48 -6.37
CA ALA A 19 -8.17 21.14 -7.73
C ALA A 19 -6.67 21.36 -8.00
N GLY A 20 -6.11 22.46 -7.53
CA GLY A 20 -4.67 22.72 -7.61
C GLY A 20 -3.83 21.70 -6.84
N LEU A 21 -4.25 21.34 -5.63
CA LEU A 21 -3.57 20.32 -4.82
C LEU A 21 -3.59 18.95 -5.51
N PHE A 22 -4.73 18.53 -6.03
CA PHE A 22 -4.86 17.26 -6.74
C PHE A 22 -4.12 17.25 -8.07
N LEU A 23 -4.17 18.34 -8.82
CA LEU A 23 -3.41 18.47 -10.06
C LEU A 23 -1.89 18.41 -9.80
N SER A 24 -1.41 19.07 -8.75
CA SER A 24 0.00 19.00 -8.32
C SER A 24 0.42 17.56 -8.02
N GLN A 25 -0.41 16.81 -7.28
CA GLN A 25 -0.13 15.40 -7.01
C GLN A 25 -0.17 14.53 -8.27
N LEU A 26 -1.14 14.76 -9.16
CA LEU A 26 -1.27 14.02 -10.42
C LEU A 26 -0.06 14.25 -11.34
N LEU A 27 0.48 15.47 -11.36
CA LEU A 27 1.64 15.85 -12.17
C LEU A 27 2.98 15.62 -11.45
N SER A 28 2.97 15.15 -10.20
CA SER A 28 4.19 14.98 -9.40
C SER A 28 5.16 13.91 -9.94
N GLY A 29 4.69 13.07 -10.87
CA GLY A 29 5.49 11.97 -11.43
C GLY A 29 5.76 10.83 -10.44
N ARG A 30 5.12 10.84 -9.26
CA ARG A 30 5.20 9.74 -8.30
C ARG A 30 4.48 8.52 -8.85
N ASP A 31 5.17 7.39 -8.87
CA ASP A 31 4.55 6.11 -9.19
C ASP A 31 3.66 5.69 -8.02
N VAL A 32 2.35 5.68 -8.25
CA VAL A 32 1.36 5.28 -7.23
C VAL A 32 1.42 3.76 -6.97
N SER A 33 2.12 3.02 -7.84
CA SER A 33 2.34 1.57 -7.74
C SER A 33 3.59 1.22 -6.95
N GLU A 34 4.45 2.20 -6.63
CA GLU A 34 5.62 1.98 -5.78
C GLU A 34 5.16 1.74 -4.34
N VAL A 35 5.07 0.46 -3.98
CA VAL A 35 4.96 0.04 -2.58
C VAL A 35 6.38 0.00 -2.00
N PRO A 36 6.78 0.95 -1.13
CA PRO A 36 8.10 0.93 -0.54
C PRO A 36 8.29 -0.36 0.25
N SER A 37 9.31 -1.14 -0.11
CA SER A 37 9.56 -2.45 0.47
C SER A 37 10.09 -2.31 1.90
N ALA A 38 9.18 -2.40 2.88
CA ALA A 38 9.45 -2.12 4.29
C ALA A 38 10.53 -3.01 4.93
N LEU A 39 10.81 -4.19 4.37
CA LEU A 39 11.68 -5.21 4.97
C LEU A 39 12.98 -5.48 4.20
N ILE A 40 13.35 -4.66 3.21
CA ILE A 40 14.64 -4.83 2.52
C ILE A 40 15.79 -4.60 3.51
N GLY A 41 16.74 -5.54 3.54
CA GLY A 41 17.91 -5.49 4.42
C GLY A 41 17.64 -5.89 5.89
N LEU A 42 16.38 -6.19 6.23
CA LEU A 42 15.99 -6.70 7.55
C LEU A 42 15.92 -8.24 7.53
N PRO A 43 16.11 -8.91 8.68
CA PRO A 43 15.91 -10.35 8.77
C PRO A 43 14.45 -10.71 8.44
N ALA A 44 14.26 -11.81 7.73
CA ALA A 44 12.93 -12.31 7.43
C ALA A 44 12.15 -12.60 8.73
N PRO A 45 10.84 -12.28 8.80
CA PRO A 45 10.01 -12.54 9.97
C PRO A 45 10.01 -14.04 10.35
N GLN A 46 9.91 -14.30 11.65
CA GLN A 46 9.77 -15.68 12.14
C GLN A 46 8.37 -16.21 11.82
N THR A 47 8.30 -17.36 11.16
CA THR A 47 7.07 -18.06 10.81
C THR A 47 6.98 -19.35 11.61
N SER A 48 5.81 -19.55 12.23
CA SER A 48 5.41 -20.81 12.88
C SER A 48 3.95 -21.05 12.54
N LEU A 49 3.68 -21.22 11.25
CA LEU A 49 2.32 -21.34 10.73
C LEU A 49 1.91 -22.82 10.62
N PRO A 50 0.70 -23.18 11.07
CA PRO A 50 0.20 -24.54 10.91
C PRO A 50 -0.03 -24.88 9.42
N PRO A 51 -0.14 -26.17 9.09
CA PRO A 51 -0.62 -26.62 7.78
C PRO A 51 -1.93 -25.96 7.37
N LEU A 52 -2.10 -25.68 6.07
CA LEU A 52 -3.38 -25.29 5.52
C LEU A 52 -4.31 -26.51 5.49
N GLU A 53 -5.50 -26.39 6.07
CA GLU A 53 -6.49 -27.47 6.08
C GLU A 53 -6.83 -27.93 4.66
N GLY A 54 -6.95 -29.25 4.47
CA GLY A 54 -7.26 -29.85 3.16
C GLY A 54 -6.13 -29.81 2.13
N SER A 55 -5.01 -29.13 2.39
CA SER A 55 -3.89 -29.03 1.44
C SER A 55 -3.02 -30.28 1.36
N ASN A 56 -3.02 -31.13 2.39
CA ASN A 56 -2.04 -32.22 2.59
C ASN A 56 -0.57 -31.77 2.57
N LEU A 57 -0.30 -30.47 2.73
CA LEU A 57 1.05 -29.90 2.77
C LEU A 57 1.48 -29.59 4.22
N PRO A 58 2.79 -29.59 4.52
CA PRO A 58 3.27 -29.19 5.83
C PRO A 58 3.06 -27.69 6.10
N GLY A 59 3.09 -27.31 7.37
CA GLY A 59 3.09 -25.91 7.81
C GLY A 59 4.38 -25.16 7.43
N LEU A 60 4.35 -23.83 7.57
CA LEU A 60 5.44 -22.94 7.17
C LEU A 60 6.27 -22.54 8.39
N TYR A 61 7.51 -23.04 8.48
CA TYR A 61 8.42 -22.77 9.60
C TYR A 61 9.73 -22.13 9.13
N SER A 62 10.20 -21.06 9.79
CA SER A 62 11.42 -20.35 9.39
C SER A 62 12.67 -21.21 9.32
N LYS A 63 12.77 -22.21 10.21
CA LYS A 63 13.90 -23.16 10.22
C LYS A 63 14.07 -23.92 8.90
N THR A 64 12.99 -24.09 8.14
CA THR A 64 13.00 -24.81 6.85
C THR A 64 13.75 -24.03 5.76
N PHE A 65 13.86 -22.70 5.91
CA PHE A 65 14.49 -21.81 4.93
C PHE A 65 15.94 -21.44 5.28
N ALA A 66 16.40 -21.77 6.48
CA ALA A 66 17.72 -21.39 6.96
C ALA A 66 18.83 -21.89 6.01
N GLY A 67 19.76 -20.99 5.66
CA GLY A 67 20.89 -21.29 4.78
C GLY A 67 20.54 -21.43 3.29
N LYS A 68 19.29 -21.12 2.88
CA LYS A 68 18.85 -21.19 1.48
C LYS A 68 18.25 -19.87 1.03
N VAL A 69 18.57 -19.45 -0.20
CA VAL A 69 17.79 -18.41 -0.88
C VAL A 69 16.40 -18.97 -1.13
N THR A 70 15.39 -18.31 -0.57
CA THR A 70 14.01 -18.79 -0.57
C THR A 70 13.10 -17.71 -1.11
N LEU A 71 12.22 -18.08 -2.06
CA LEU A 71 11.10 -17.25 -2.49
C LEU A 71 9.84 -17.64 -1.72
N VAL A 72 9.18 -16.69 -1.09
CA VAL A 72 7.90 -16.89 -0.41
C VAL A 72 6.81 -16.22 -1.24
N ASN A 73 5.84 -17.01 -1.71
CA ASN A 73 4.69 -16.49 -2.44
C ASN A 73 3.48 -16.39 -1.49
N VAL A 74 2.94 -15.17 -1.34
CA VAL A 74 1.73 -14.91 -0.58
C VAL A 74 0.59 -14.77 -1.58
N PHE A 75 -0.46 -15.58 -1.43
CA PHE A 75 -1.57 -15.61 -2.37
C PHE A 75 -2.88 -15.92 -1.65
N ALA A 76 -3.98 -15.64 -2.36
CA ALA A 76 -5.31 -16.08 -2.00
C ALA A 76 -6.13 -16.26 -3.28
N SER A 77 -7.12 -17.16 -3.26
CA SER A 77 -7.97 -17.45 -4.42
C SER A 77 -8.79 -16.25 -4.91
N TRP A 78 -8.93 -15.22 -4.08
CA TRP A 78 -9.71 -14.02 -4.33
C TRP A 78 -8.85 -12.78 -4.59
N CYS A 79 -7.51 -12.90 -4.57
CA CYS A 79 -6.62 -11.78 -4.84
C CYS A 79 -6.42 -11.66 -6.36
N ALA A 80 -6.92 -10.56 -6.95
CA ALA A 80 -6.82 -10.22 -8.36
C ALA A 80 -5.97 -8.95 -8.58
#